data_AF-A0A0P9ED60-F1
#
_entry.id   AF-A0A0P9ED60-F1
#
_cell.length_a   1.000
_cell.length_b   1.000
_cell.length_c   1.000
_cell.angle_alpha   90.00
_cell.angle_beta   90.00
_cell.angle_gamma   90.00
#
_symmetry.space_group_name_H-M   'P 1'
#
loop_
_entity.id
_entity.type
_entity.pdbx_description
1 polymer ?
#
loop_
_entity_poly.entity_id
_entity_poly.type
_entity_poly.pdbx_seq_one_letter_code
_entity_poly.pdbx_strand_id
1 'polypeptide(L)'
;MSKNILEVRDLKVSFRTYAGEVQAVRGVSFDLKKGEVLAIVGESGCGKSVTAQTIMRLIPTPPSMIKSGSIKFDGKTEITTISNKAMEKIRGSEMGMIFQDPMTSLNPTMTIGKQIAEGLIKHQGLSASEARKRAVEILKMVGISNPEGRISQYPHEFSGGMRQRVMIAIALACNPKLLIAA
;
A
#
# COMPACT_ATOMS: atom_id res chain seq x y z
N MET A 1 3.31 -22.98 -13.52
CA MET A 1 3.07 -21.53 -13.34
C MET A 1 3.07 -21.24 -11.85
N SER A 2 3.89 -20.29 -11.37
CA SER A 2 4.03 -20.04 -9.91
C SER A 2 2.66 -19.69 -9.31
N LYS A 3 2.27 -20.40 -8.25
CA LYS A 3 1.05 -20.12 -7.46
C LYS A 3 1.23 -18.89 -6.55
N ASN A 4 2.46 -18.39 -6.42
CA ASN A 4 2.82 -17.34 -5.48
C ASN A 4 2.56 -15.97 -6.09
N ILE A 5 1.87 -15.10 -5.36
CA ILE A 5 1.71 -13.68 -5.71
C ILE A 5 2.91 -12.86 -5.25
N LEU A 6 3.57 -13.27 -4.17
CA LEU A 6 4.76 -12.61 -3.64
C LEU A 6 5.75 -13.68 -3.17
N GLU A 7 7.01 -13.52 -3.55
CA GLU A 7 8.13 -14.36 -3.11
C GLU A 7 9.22 -13.43 -2.57
N VAL A 8 9.54 -13.55 -1.29
CA VAL A 8 10.61 -12.80 -0.63
C VAL A 8 11.74 -13.77 -0.30
N ARG A 9 12.98 -13.43 -0.65
CA ARG A 9 14.16 -14.30 -0.47
C ARG A 9 15.32 -13.51 0.09
N ASP A 10 15.86 -13.99 1.21
CA ASP A 10 17.02 -13.45 1.94
C ASP A 10 17.06 -11.91 2.01
N LEU A 11 15.91 -11.29 2.27
CA LEU A 11 15.77 -9.84 2.29
C LEU A 11 16.56 -9.26 3.46
N LYS A 12 17.54 -8.41 3.16
CA LYS A 12 18.35 -7.68 4.15
C LYS A 12 18.22 -6.18 3.92
N VAL A 13 17.77 -5.46 4.94
CA VAL A 13 17.57 -4.01 4.89
C VAL A 13 18.27 -3.36 6.07
N SER A 14 19.08 -2.35 5.78
CA SER A 14 19.85 -1.59 6.75
C SER A 14 19.54 -0.11 6.66
N PHE A 15 19.75 0.62 7.76
CA PHE A 15 19.65 2.07 7.84
C PHE A 15 20.98 2.64 8.31
N ARG A 16 21.46 3.70 7.66
CA ARG A 16 22.60 4.47 8.18
C ARG A 16 22.10 5.45 9.24
N THR A 17 22.63 5.34 10.44
CA THR A 17 22.36 6.26 11.55
C THR A 17 23.65 6.95 11.96
N TYR A 18 23.57 8.00 12.77
CA TYR A 18 24.76 8.65 13.35
C TYR A 18 25.60 7.70 14.19
N ALA A 19 24.98 6.68 14.80
CA ALA A 19 25.67 5.66 15.62
C ALA A 19 26.17 4.45 14.79
N GLY A 20 26.01 4.47 13.46
CA GLY A 20 26.43 3.39 12.56
C GLY A 20 25.29 2.75 11.79
N GLU A 21 25.59 1.63 11.12
CA GLU A 21 24.61 0.85 10.34
C GLU A 21 23.73 0.01 11.27
N VAL A 22 22.42 0.20 11.20
CA VAL A 22 21.43 -0.62 11.90
C VAL A 22 20.75 -1.54 10.89
N GLN A 23 20.95 -2.84 11.06
CA GLN A 23 20.30 -3.85 10.22
C GLN A 23 18.89 -4.16 10.77
N ALA A 24 17.87 -3.58 10.13
CA ALA A 24 16.47 -3.70 10.53
C ALA A 24 15.81 -4.99 10.03
N VAL A 25 16.24 -5.53 8.89
CA VAL A 25 15.77 -6.83 8.36
C VAL A 25 16.99 -7.70 8.08
N ARG A 26 17.00 -8.93 8.62
CA ARG A 26 18.18 -9.80 8.72
C ARG A 26 18.04 -11.13 7.95
N GLY A 27 17.59 -11.08 6.69
CA GLY A 27 17.52 -12.28 5.83
C GLY A 27 16.16 -12.97 5.87
N VAL A 28 15.08 -12.19 5.76
CA VAL A 28 13.71 -12.74 5.77
C VAL A 28 13.40 -13.42 4.44
N SER A 29 12.80 -14.61 4.50
CA SER A 29 12.31 -15.35 3.34
C SER A 29 10.91 -15.91 3.61
N PHE A 30 9.98 -15.69 2.68
CA PHE A 30 8.64 -16.27 2.74
C PHE A 30 7.97 -16.23 1.37
N ASP A 31 6.89 -17.01 1.24
CA ASP A 31 6.01 -17.02 0.09
C ASP A 31 4.60 -16.65 0.50
N LEU A 32 3.88 -16.01 -0.43
CA LEU A 32 2.45 -15.76 -0.32
C LEU A 32 1.77 -16.23 -1.60
N LYS A 33 0.78 -17.10 -1.48
CA LYS A 33 -0.05 -17.56 -2.61
C LYS A 33 -1.20 -16.61 -2.90
N LYS A 34 -1.73 -16.69 -4.12
CA LYS A 34 -2.97 -15.99 -4.48
C LYS A 34 -4.12 -16.47 -3.59
N GLY A 35 -4.83 -15.53 -2.97
CA GLY A 35 -5.94 -15.81 -2.05
C GLY A 35 -5.53 -16.25 -0.65
N GLU A 36 -4.23 -16.33 -0.36
CA GLU A 36 -3.72 -16.61 0.98
C GLU A 36 -3.63 -15.32 1.80
N VAL A 37 -3.76 -15.45 3.12
CA VAL A 37 -3.49 -14.38 4.08
C VAL A 37 -2.27 -14.78 4.89
N LEU A 38 -1.21 -13.97 4.82
CA LEU A 38 -0.01 -14.13 5.62
C LEU A 38 0.07 -12.99 6.65
N ALA A 39 0.27 -13.36 7.91
CA ALA A 39 0.51 -12.41 8.99
C ALA A 39 1.98 -12.44 9.42
N ILE A 40 2.63 -11.28 9.48
CA ILE A 40 3.96 -11.11 10.06
C ILE A 40 3.79 -10.52 11.45
N VAL A 41 4.13 -11.29 12.48
CA VAL A 41 3.97 -10.92 13.90
C VAL A 41 5.31 -10.90 14.61
N GLY A 42 5.40 -10.11 15.69
CA GLY A 42 6.64 -9.93 16.45
C GLY A 42 6.64 -8.62 17.24
N GLU A 43 7.66 -8.40 18.06
CA GLU A 43 7.78 -7.24 18.96
C GLU A 43 8.02 -5.92 18.20
N SER A 44 7.81 -4.79 18.89
CA SER A 44 8.14 -3.47 18.33
C SER A 44 9.62 -3.42 17.92
N GLY A 45 9.92 -2.84 16.75
CA GLY A 45 11.29 -2.73 16.25
C GLY A 45 11.86 -3.99 15.57
N CYS A 46 11.15 -5.12 15.53
CA CYS A 46 11.68 -6.36 14.91
C CYS A 46 11.69 -6.38 13.36
N GLY A 47 11.40 -5.25 12.70
CA GLY A 47 11.51 -5.13 11.24
C GLY A 47 10.23 -5.44 10.43
N LYS A 48 9.06 -5.62 11.07
CA LYS A 48 7.78 -5.91 10.38
C LYS A 48 7.38 -4.81 9.39
N SER A 49 7.24 -3.58 9.89
CA SER A 49 6.85 -2.43 9.07
C SER A 49 7.91 -2.11 8.01
N VAL A 50 9.20 -2.30 8.34
CA VAL A 50 10.29 -2.17 7.36
C VAL A 50 10.13 -3.21 6.25
N THR A 51 9.83 -4.46 6.57
CA THR A 51 9.60 -5.52 5.56
C THR A 51 8.43 -5.15 4.64
N ALA A 52 7.28 -4.76 5.22
CA ALA A 52 6.09 -4.36 4.47
C ALA A 52 6.34 -3.13 3.56
N GLN A 53 6.97 -2.08 4.10
CA GLN A 53 7.32 -0.88 3.34
C GLN A 53 8.38 -1.16 2.27
N THR A 54 9.29 -2.12 2.50
CA THR A 54 10.31 -2.50 1.51
C THR A 54 9.66 -3.16 0.29
N ILE A 55 8.68 -4.03 0.50
CA ILE A 55 7.87 -4.64 -0.59
C ILE A 55 7.19 -3.57 -1.43
N MET A 56 6.72 -2.49 -0.79
CA MET A 56 6.10 -1.36 -1.48
C MET A 56 7.08 -0.30 -1.98
N ARG A 57 8.41 -0.48 -1.80
CA ARG A 57 9.43 0.54 -2.12
C ARG A 57 9.13 1.92 -1.47
N LEU A 58 8.63 1.91 -0.24
CA LEU A 58 8.27 3.11 0.53
C LEU A 58 9.27 3.45 1.65
N ILE A 59 10.31 2.63 1.83
CA ILE A 59 11.38 2.95 2.80
C ILE A 59 12.19 4.16 2.31
N PRO A 60 12.54 5.11 3.21
CA PRO A 60 13.26 6.33 2.83
C PRO A 60 14.68 5.99 2.34
N THR A 61 15.02 6.40 1.12
CA THR A 61 16.31 6.09 0.50
C THR A 61 16.96 7.38 -0.01
N PRO A 62 17.97 7.95 0.68
CA PRO A 62 18.56 7.57 2.00
C PRO A 62 17.61 7.82 3.20
N PRO A 63 17.90 7.28 4.41
CA PRO A 63 19.11 6.57 4.82
C PRO A 63 19.04 5.03 4.75
N SER A 64 17.94 4.46 4.25
CA SER A 64 17.81 3.00 4.10
C SER A 64 18.56 2.47 2.88
N MET A 65 18.93 1.19 2.95
CA MET A 65 19.61 0.45 1.89
C MET A 65 19.11 -1.01 1.91
N ILE A 66 18.69 -1.52 0.76
CA ILE A 66 18.48 -2.96 0.56
C ILE A 66 19.87 -3.55 0.30
N LYS A 67 20.44 -4.28 1.26
CA LYS A 67 21.80 -4.84 1.19
C LYS A 67 21.86 -6.05 0.27
N SER A 68 20.85 -6.90 0.33
CA SER A 68 20.71 -8.09 -0.50
C SER A 68 19.27 -8.61 -0.45
N GLY A 69 19.01 -9.63 -1.26
CA GLY A 69 17.73 -10.33 -1.32
C GLY A 69 16.92 -9.97 -2.55
N SER A 70 15.78 -10.64 -2.69
CA SER A 70 14.88 -10.55 -3.83
C SER A 70 13.45 -10.45 -3.33
N ILE A 71 12.64 -9.65 -4.03
CA ILE A 71 11.20 -9.53 -3.83
C ILE A 71 10.57 -9.67 -5.20
N LYS A 72 10.00 -10.85 -5.48
CA LYS A 72 9.38 -11.15 -6.76
C LYS A 72 7.86 -11.05 -6.65
N PHE A 73 7.26 -10.24 -7.51
CA PHE A 73 5.81 -10.08 -7.60
C PHE A 73 5.24 -10.79 -8.83
N ASP A 74 4.14 -11.51 -8.63
CA ASP A 74 3.39 -12.29 -9.64
C ASP A 74 4.31 -13.21 -10.48
N GLY A 75 5.37 -13.72 -9.84
CA GLY A 75 6.39 -14.59 -10.44
C GLY A 75 7.29 -13.94 -11.51
N LYS A 76 7.12 -12.64 -11.80
CA LYS A 76 7.73 -11.99 -12.96
C LYS A 76 8.55 -10.75 -12.60
N THR A 77 8.03 -9.90 -11.72
CA THR A 77 8.61 -8.57 -11.50
C THR A 77 9.51 -8.58 -10.28
N GLU A 78 10.80 -8.29 -10.48
CA GLU A 78 11.76 -8.09 -9.38
C GLU A 78 11.63 -6.67 -8.82
N ILE A 79 11.03 -6.56 -7.63
CA ILE A 79 10.73 -5.30 -6.97
C ILE A 79 12.01 -4.67 -6.41
N THR A 80 13.06 -5.40 -6.05
CA THR A 80 14.28 -4.79 -5.47
C THR A 80 15.08 -3.93 -6.46
N THR A 81 14.92 -4.17 -7.77
CA THR A 81 15.68 -3.47 -8.84
C THR A 81 14.81 -2.73 -9.86
N ILE A 82 13.49 -2.86 -9.81
CA ILE A 82 12.54 -2.08 -10.63
C ILE A 82 12.80 -0.56 -10.61
N SER A 83 12.54 0.12 -11.73
CA SER A 83 12.62 1.58 -11.82
C SER A 83 11.43 2.25 -11.13
N ASN A 84 11.59 3.51 -10.68
CA ASN A 84 10.52 4.26 -10.03
C ASN A 84 9.25 4.38 -10.90
N LYS A 85 9.41 4.60 -12.21
CA LYS A 85 8.29 4.69 -13.17
C LYS A 85 7.54 3.36 -13.32
N ALA A 86 8.24 2.24 -13.28
CA ALA A 86 7.60 0.93 -13.33
C ALA A 86 6.97 0.58 -11.97
N MET A 87 7.57 0.97 -10.85
CA MET A 87 6.97 0.82 -9.51
C MET A 87 5.70 1.66 -9.35
N GLU A 88 5.66 2.87 -9.91
CA GLU A 88 4.46 3.72 -9.96
C GLU A 88 3.29 3.01 -10.67
N LYS A 89 3.56 2.23 -11.71
CA LYS A 89 2.51 1.47 -12.41
C LYS A 89 1.96 0.29 -11.61
N ILE A 90 2.67 -0.16 -10.57
CA ILE A 90 2.30 -1.32 -9.72
C ILE A 90 1.62 -0.85 -8.44
N ARG A 91 2.14 0.22 -7.81
CA ARG A 91 1.56 0.79 -6.60
C ARG A 91 0.20 1.41 -6.92
N GLY A 92 -0.78 1.14 -6.07
CA GLY A 92 -2.14 1.65 -6.21
C GLY A 92 -2.98 0.92 -7.26
N SER A 93 -2.38 0.17 -8.19
CA SER A 93 -3.07 -0.59 -9.24
C SER A 93 -3.08 -2.10 -8.95
N GLU A 94 -1.90 -2.71 -8.82
CA GLU A 94 -1.69 -4.15 -8.62
C GLU A 94 -1.35 -4.47 -7.16
N MET A 95 -0.74 -3.51 -6.45
CA MET A 95 -0.48 -3.58 -5.01
C MET A 95 -1.14 -2.41 -4.28
N GLY A 96 -2.01 -2.71 -3.32
CA GLY A 96 -2.61 -1.75 -2.40
C GLY A 96 -1.92 -1.78 -1.04
N MET A 97 -1.89 -0.64 -0.36
CA MET A 97 -1.41 -0.55 1.02
C MET A 97 -2.41 0.17 1.92
N ILE A 98 -2.64 -0.40 3.10
CA ILE A 98 -3.42 0.17 4.19
C ILE A 98 -2.42 0.49 5.31
N PHE A 99 -2.29 1.76 5.66
CA PHE A 99 -1.37 2.21 6.72
C PHE A 99 -2.01 2.09 8.11
N GLN A 100 -1.20 1.95 9.15
CA GLN A 100 -1.64 1.87 10.55
C GLN A 100 -2.47 3.08 11.01
N ASP A 101 -2.14 4.30 10.57
CA ASP A 101 -2.80 5.52 10.99
C ASP A 101 -3.53 6.22 9.82
N PRO A 102 -4.88 6.22 9.81
CA PRO A 102 -5.66 6.91 8.79
C PRO A 102 -5.46 8.43 8.77
N MET A 103 -5.13 9.05 9.91
CA MET A 103 -5.07 10.52 10.03
C MET A 103 -3.88 11.11 9.29
N THR A 104 -2.75 10.43 9.37
CA THR A 104 -1.53 10.81 8.65
C THR A 104 -1.56 10.40 7.18
N SER A 105 -2.47 9.48 6.80
CA SER A 105 -2.52 8.90 5.47
C SER A 105 -3.50 9.59 4.52
N LEU A 106 -4.56 10.23 5.04
CA LEU A 106 -5.49 11.01 4.22
C LEU A 106 -4.99 12.44 4.05
N ASN A 107 -5.07 12.98 2.83
CA ASN A 107 -4.75 14.39 2.58
C ASN A 107 -5.85 15.30 3.15
N PRO A 108 -5.57 16.14 4.17
CA PRO A 108 -6.58 16.95 4.85
C PRO A 108 -7.18 18.05 3.96
N THR A 109 -6.49 18.40 2.87
CA THR A 109 -6.90 19.46 1.92
C THR A 109 -7.69 18.91 0.72
N MET A 110 -7.92 17.60 0.66
CA MET A 110 -8.66 16.95 -0.43
C MET A 110 -9.91 16.27 0.09
N THR A 111 -11.00 16.36 -0.68
CA THR A 111 -12.24 15.64 -0.36
C THR A 111 -12.06 14.13 -0.50
N ILE A 112 -12.87 13.36 0.23
CA ILE A 112 -12.83 11.89 0.24
C ILE A 112 -12.95 11.34 -1.18
N GLY A 113 -13.90 11.85 -1.96
CA GLY A 113 -14.10 11.41 -3.35
C GLY A 113 -12.92 11.68 -4.25
N LYS A 114 -12.27 12.84 -4.09
CA LYS A 114 -11.12 13.21 -4.91
C LYS A 114 -9.95 12.26 -4.66
N GLN A 115 -9.71 11.91 -3.40
CA GLN A 115 -8.64 10.98 -3.02
C GLN A 115 -8.86 9.56 -3.57
N ILE A 116 -10.11 9.06 -3.53
CA ILE A 116 -10.45 7.75 -4.12
C ILE A 116 -10.36 7.80 -5.66
N ALA A 117 -10.87 8.87 -6.27
CA ALA A 117 -10.91 9.03 -7.72
C ALA A 117 -9.51 9.20 -8.34
N GLU A 118 -8.53 9.75 -7.62
CA GLU A 118 -7.19 9.99 -8.13
C GLU A 118 -6.52 8.70 -8.64
N GLY A 119 -6.54 7.64 -7.83
CA GLY A 119 -5.99 6.33 -8.23
C GLY A 119 -6.71 5.73 -9.43
N LEU A 120 -8.04 5.86 -9.47
CA LEU A 120 -8.87 5.39 -10.57
C LEU A 120 -8.56 6.09 -11.90
N ILE A 121 -8.42 7.42 -11.87
CA ILE A 121 -8.05 8.21 -13.05
C ILE A 121 -6.63 7.83 -13.51
N LYS A 122 -5.69 7.79 -12.55
CA LYS A 122 -4.27 7.54 -12.83
C LYS A 122 -3.99 6.14 -13.37
N HIS A 123 -4.62 5.12 -12.81
CA HIS A 123 -4.28 3.72 -13.06
C HIS A 123 -5.31 2.96 -13.89
N GLN A 124 -6.55 3.42 -13.96
CA GLN A 124 -7.60 2.78 -14.78
C GLN A 124 -8.03 3.65 -15.98
N GLY A 125 -7.52 4.88 -16.11
CA GLY A 125 -7.82 5.75 -17.25
C GLY A 125 -9.26 6.25 -17.30
N LEU A 126 -9.98 6.19 -16.16
CA LEU A 126 -11.36 6.67 -16.07
C LEU A 126 -11.43 8.19 -16.19
N SER A 127 -12.50 8.68 -16.81
CA SER A 127 -12.80 10.11 -16.78
C SER A 127 -13.15 10.57 -15.36
N ALA A 128 -13.07 11.87 -15.09
CA ALA A 128 -13.41 12.42 -13.77
C ALA A 128 -14.85 12.07 -13.32
N SER A 129 -15.80 12.00 -14.26
CA SER A 129 -17.19 11.64 -13.99
C SER A 129 -17.33 10.16 -13.62
N GLU A 130 -16.68 9.27 -14.37
CA GLU A 130 -16.70 7.83 -14.10
C GLU A 130 -15.98 7.49 -12.80
N ALA A 131 -14.82 8.10 -12.56
CA ALA A 131 -14.05 7.92 -11.33
C ALA A 131 -14.84 8.40 -10.11
N ARG A 132 -15.60 9.50 -10.21
CA ARG A 132 -16.49 9.97 -9.15
C ARG A 132 -17.62 8.97 -8.87
N LYS A 133 -18.29 8.44 -9.90
CA LYS A 133 -19.32 7.41 -9.74
C LYS A 133 -18.76 6.16 -9.06
N ARG A 134 -17.60 5.69 -9.53
CA ARG A 134 -16.92 4.54 -8.95
C ARG A 134 -16.47 4.77 -7.51
N ALA A 135 -16.03 5.99 -7.16
CA ALA A 135 -15.72 6.34 -5.79
C ALA A 135 -16.94 6.24 -4.85
N VAL A 136 -18.14 6.66 -5.30
CA VAL A 136 -19.39 6.47 -4.54
C VAL A 136 -19.67 4.97 -4.31
N GLU A 137 -19.54 4.14 -5.35
CA GLU A 137 -19.72 2.69 -5.24
C GLU A 137 -18.75 2.07 -4.23
N ILE A 138 -17.49 2.47 -4.26
CA ILE A 138 -16.47 2.01 -3.32
C ILE A 138 -16.81 2.43 -1.89
N LEU A 139 -17.22 3.68 -1.66
CA LEU A 139 -17.65 4.15 -0.35
C LEU A 139 -18.85 3.34 0.18
N LYS A 140 -19.78 2.97 -0.70
CA LYS A 140 -20.90 2.08 -0.37
C LYS A 140 -20.41 0.68 0.04
N MET A 141 -19.46 0.11 -0.70
CA MET A 141 -18.89 -1.22 -0.40
C MET A 141 -18.20 -1.28 0.96
N VAL A 142 -17.50 -0.22 1.37
CA VAL A 142 -16.89 -0.13 2.70
C VAL A 142 -17.86 0.33 3.80
N GLY A 143 -19.15 0.48 3.48
CA GLY A 143 -20.21 0.75 4.43
C GLY A 143 -20.29 2.20 4.92
N ILE A 144 -19.88 3.18 4.11
CA ILE A 144 -20.15 4.59 4.38
C ILE A 144 -21.62 4.88 4.05
N SER A 145 -22.38 5.34 5.03
CA SER A 145 -23.77 5.78 4.86
C SER A 145 -23.85 7.08 4.04
N ASN A 146 -24.84 7.20 3.16
CA ASN A 146 -25.02 8.36 2.27
C ASN A 146 -23.74 8.73 1.49
N PRO A 147 -23.14 7.79 0.74
CA PRO A 147 -21.87 8.03 0.06
C PRO A 147 -21.94 9.17 -0.97
N GLU A 148 -23.10 9.38 -1.60
CA GLU A 148 -23.37 10.46 -2.57
C GLU A 148 -23.21 11.85 -1.94
N GLY A 149 -23.69 12.03 -0.70
CA GLY A 149 -23.52 13.28 0.04
C GLY A 149 -22.12 13.42 0.65
N ARG A 150 -21.54 12.30 1.13
CA ARG A 150 -20.28 12.31 1.86
C ARG A 150 -19.03 12.36 1.00
N ILE A 151 -19.14 12.07 -0.30
CA ILE A 151 -18.01 12.10 -1.24
C ILE A 151 -17.33 13.48 -1.33
N SER A 152 -18.08 14.56 -1.07
CA SER A 152 -17.58 15.95 -1.12
C SER A 152 -17.02 16.43 0.23
N GLN A 153 -17.10 15.62 1.28
CA GLN A 153 -16.55 15.97 2.59
C GLN A 153 -15.04 15.79 2.65
N TYR A 154 -14.42 16.44 3.62
CA TYR A 154 -13.01 16.35 3.95
C TYR A 154 -12.76 15.32 5.07
N PRO A 155 -11.52 14.84 5.24
CA PRO A 155 -11.19 13.88 6.28
C PRO A 155 -11.60 14.32 7.69
N HIS A 156 -11.47 15.60 8.03
CA HIS A 156 -11.80 16.11 9.36
C HIS A 156 -13.30 15.98 9.71
N GLU A 157 -14.19 15.87 8.71
CA GLU A 157 -15.63 15.66 8.89
C GLU A 157 -16.02 14.18 9.13
N PHE A 158 -15.08 13.25 8.94
CA PHE A 158 -15.31 11.82 9.14
C PHE A 158 -14.93 11.39 10.57
N SER A 159 -15.63 10.41 11.14
CA SER A 159 -15.18 9.76 12.38
C SER A 159 -13.93 8.92 12.13
N GLY A 160 -13.19 8.55 13.18
CA GLY A 160 -11.98 7.72 13.06
C GLY A 160 -12.23 6.41 12.29
N GLY A 161 -13.31 5.69 12.62
CA GLY A 161 -13.68 4.45 11.92
C GLY A 161 -14.10 4.68 10.47
N MET A 162 -14.73 5.83 10.16
CA MET A 162 -15.04 6.18 8.77
C MET A 162 -13.76 6.50 7.98
N ARG A 163 -12.78 7.19 8.57
CA ARG A 163 -11.47 7.45 7.94
C ARG A 163 -10.73 6.15 7.63
N GLN A 164 -10.75 5.19 8.55
CA GLN A 164 -10.17 3.86 8.31
C GLN A 164 -10.85 3.14 7.14
N ARG A 165 -12.18 3.18 7.06
CA ARG A 165 -12.94 2.64 5.91
C ARG A 165 -12.59 3.33 4.61
N VAL A 166 -12.41 4.66 4.61
CA VAL A 166 -11.95 5.39 3.42
C VAL A 166 -10.55 4.96 2.99
N MET A 167 -9.62 4.77 3.93
CA MET A 167 -8.27 4.28 3.62
C MET A 167 -8.30 2.88 2.99
N ILE A 168 -9.15 1.99 3.50
CA ILE A 168 -9.40 0.67 2.89
C ILE A 168 -9.98 0.83 1.48
N ALA A 169 -10.95 1.74 1.30
CA ALA A 169 -11.54 2.06 0.01
C ALA A 169 -10.49 2.53 -1.02
N ILE A 170 -9.58 3.43 -0.63
CA ILE A 170 -8.49 3.91 -1.50
C ILE A 170 -7.57 2.74 -1.88
N ALA A 171 -7.17 1.91 -0.90
CA ALA A 171 -6.29 0.78 -1.15
C ALA A 171 -6.90 -0.28 -2.08
N LEU A 172 -8.24 -0.44 -2.05
CA LEU A 172 -8.99 -1.38 -2.87
C LEU A 172 -9.49 -0.79 -4.20
N ALA A 173 -9.37 0.52 -4.42
CA ALA A 173 -10.05 1.22 -5.49
C ALA A 173 -9.78 0.62 -6.89
N CYS A 174 -8.52 0.27 -7.15
CA CYS A 174 -8.12 -0.30 -8.43
C CYS A 174 -8.17 -1.84 -8.50
N ASN A 175 -8.74 -2.51 -7.49
CA ASN A 175 -8.80 -3.96 -7.37
C ASN A 175 -7.41 -4.64 -7.42
N PRO A 176 -6.51 -4.34 -6.47
CA PRO A 176 -5.14 -4.86 -6.48
C PRO A 176 -5.11 -6.37 -6.26
N LYS A 177 -4.08 -7.03 -6.83
CA LYS A 177 -3.81 -8.46 -6.64
C LYS A 177 -3.21 -8.78 -5.27
N LEU A 178 -2.51 -7.80 -4.68
CA LEU A 178 -1.87 -7.89 -3.36
C LEU A 178 -2.28 -6.70 -2.51
N LEU A 179 -2.75 -6.96 -1.29
CA LEU A 179 -3.06 -5.94 -0.30
C LEU A 179 -2.15 -6.12 0.91
N ILE A 180 -1.47 -5.06 1.32
CA ILE A 180 -0.59 -5.04 2.49
C ILE A 180 -1.20 -4.11 3.54
N ALA A 181 -1.41 -4.60 4.75
CA ALA A 181 -1.86 -3.80 5.89
C ALA A 181 -0.72 -3.75 6.92
N ALA A 182 -0.19 -2.57 7.20
CA ALA A 182 1.01 -2.42 8.02
C ALA A 182 1.13 -1.07 8.73
#